data_AF-A0A1F6ERK9-F1
#
_entry.id   AF-A0A1F6ERK9-F1
#
_cell.length_a   1.000
_cell.length_b   1.000
_cell.length_c   1.000
_cell.angle_alpha   90.00
_cell.angle_beta   90.00
_cell.angle_gamma   90.00
#
_symmetry.space_group_name_H-M   'P 1'
#
loop_
_entity.id
_entity.type
_entity.pdbx_description
1 polymer ?
#
loop_
_entity_poly.entity_id
_entity_poly.type
_entity_poly.pdbx_seq_one_letter_code
_entity_poly.pdbx_strand_id
1 'polypeptide(L)'
;MMPSPLALWIRSTAIATIVTVLLLAALIVGAEEIPALKDWLKVTFYHHWLGKGVLALGTFAFFSIIFRLKRDTPRLSAFIIAEAVAVILSVCMIAGFFLLHTLKIV
;
A
#
# COMPACT_ATOMS: atom_id res chain seq x y z
N MET A 1 -25.09 0.23 -18.29
CA MET A 1 -24.04 0.83 -19.17
C MET A 1 -22.70 0.23 -18.80
N MET A 2 -21.90 -0.24 -19.77
CA MET A 2 -20.56 -0.73 -19.48
C MET A 2 -19.66 0.44 -19.05
N PRO A 3 -18.86 0.32 -17.98
CA PRO A 3 -17.93 1.37 -17.58
C PRO A 3 -16.89 1.59 -18.69
N SER A 4 -16.46 2.84 -18.87
CA SER A 4 -15.44 3.17 -19.87
C SER A 4 -14.11 2.49 -19.52
N PRO A 5 -13.24 2.19 -20.52
CA PRO A 5 -11.91 1.63 -20.26
C PRO A 5 -11.08 2.46 -19.27
N LEU A 6 -11.24 3.79 -19.32
CA LEU A 6 -10.63 4.72 -18.38
C LEU A 6 -11.16 4.53 -16.95
N ALA A 7 -12.48 4.42 -16.76
CA ALA A 7 -13.07 4.21 -15.44
C ALA A 7 -12.64 2.87 -14.82
N LEU A 8 -12.54 1.82 -15.63
CA LEU A 8 -12.01 0.52 -15.19
C LEU A 8 -10.54 0.63 -14.76
N TRP A 9 -9.72 1.35 -15.53
CA TRP A 9 -8.33 1.59 -15.20
C TRP A 9 -8.20 2.35 -13.87
N ILE A 10 -8.86 3.51 -13.74
CA ILE A 10 -8.84 4.32 -12.51
C ILE A 10 -9.27 3.49 -11.29
N ARG A 11 -10.36 2.72 -11.41
CA ARG A 11 -10.84 1.86 -10.31
C ARG A 11 -9.78 0.82 -9.93
N SER A 12 -9.20 0.15 -10.92
CA SER A 12 -8.20 -0.90 -10.67
C SER A 12 -6.92 -0.35 -10.03
N THR A 13 -6.46 0.82 -10.46
CA THR A 13 -5.28 1.47 -9.87
C THR A 13 -5.58 2.00 -8.49
N ALA A 14 -6.76 2.58 -8.24
CA ALA A 14 -7.14 3.06 -6.91
C ALA A 14 -7.16 1.91 -5.88
N ILE A 15 -7.74 0.76 -6.24
CA ILE A 15 -7.73 -0.43 -5.38
C ILE A 15 -6.30 -0.93 -5.15
N ALA A 16 -5.49 -0.99 -6.21
CA ALA A 16 -4.10 -1.38 -6.11
C ALA A 16 -3.29 -0.44 -5.20
N THR A 17 -3.50 0.88 -5.31
CA THR A 17 -2.91 1.89 -4.43
C THR A 17 -3.30 1.62 -2.99
N ILE A 18 -4.61 1.48 -2.68
CA ILE A 18 -5.11 1.24 -1.31
C ILE A 18 -4.37 0.07 -0.66
N VAL A 19 -4.33 -1.08 -1.32
CA VAL A 19 -3.68 -2.27 -0.75
C VAL A 19 -2.17 -2.08 -0.61
N THR A 20 -1.55 -1.45 -1.61
CA THR A 20 -0.09 -1.23 -1.63
C THR A 20 0.37 -0.27 -0.55
N VAL A 21 -0.32 0.86 -0.35
CA VAL A 21 0.09 1.86 0.65
C VAL A 21 -0.09 1.34 2.07
N LEU A 22 -1.15 0.59 2.34
CA LEU A 22 -1.37 -0.05 3.63
C LEU A 22 -0.30 -1.11 3.92
N LEU A 23 0.01 -1.96 2.94
CA LEU A 23 1.11 -2.92 3.04
C LEU A 23 2.44 -2.22 3.31
N LEU A 24 2.76 -1.20 2.52
CA LEU A 24 4.03 -0.49 2.62
C LEU A 24 4.18 0.18 3.98
N ALA A 25 3.13 0.81 4.48
CA ALA A 25 3.13 1.43 5.80
C ALA A 25 3.31 0.38 6.92
N ALA A 26 2.64 -0.78 6.82
CA ALA A 26 2.82 -1.89 7.77
C ALA A 26 4.26 -2.45 7.72
N LEU A 27 4.85 -2.60 6.52
CA LEU A 27 6.23 -3.05 6.37
C LEU A 27 7.25 -2.02 6.87
N ILE A 28 6.97 -0.72 6.72
CA ILE A 28 7.84 0.33 7.23
C ILE A 28 7.87 0.27 8.76
N VAL A 29 6.71 0.37 9.41
CA VAL A 29 6.62 0.36 10.88
C VAL A 29 7.06 -0.99 11.45
N GLY A 30 6.56 -2.10 10.89
CA GLY A 30 6.87 -3.44 11.38
C GLY A 30 8.35 -3.79 11.28
N ALA A 31 9.06 -3.33 10.24
CA ALA A 31 10.50 -3.57 10.13
C ALA A 31 11.32 -2.73 11.12
N GLU A 32 10.78 -1.63 11.65
CA GLU A 32 11.46 -0.90 12.72
C GLU A 32 11.34 -1.63 14.06
N GLU A 33 10.16 -2.18 14.37
CA GLU A 33 9.88 -2.84 15.65
C GLU A 33 10.28 -4.32 15.72
N ILE A 34 10.33 -5.01 14.59
CA ILE A 34 10.54 -6.46 14.52
C ILE A 34 11.86 -6.74 13.79
N PRO A 35 12.98 -6.93 14.51
CA PRO A 35 14.28 -7.21 13.89
C PRO A 35 14.25 -8.38 12.91
N ALA A 36 13.52 -9.46 13.24
CA ALA A 36 13.37 -10.62 12.38
C ALA A 36 12.73 -10.29 11.02
N LEU A 37 11.77 -9.35 10.98
CA LEU A 37 11.15 -8.91 9.72
C LEU A 37 12.14 -8.09 8.88
N LYS A 38 12.88 -7.17 9.51
CA LYS A 38 13.91 -6.37 8.86
C LYS A 38 15.01 -7.26 8.28
N ASP A 39 15.45 -8.27 9.02
CA ASP A 39 16.46 -9.23 8.60
C ASP A 39 15.94 -10.14 7.49
N TRP A 40 14.71 -10.63 7.57
CA TRP A 40 14.10 -11.40 6.49
C TRP A 40 14.04 -10.61 5.18
N LEU A 41 13.63 -9.34 5.23
CA LEU A 41 13.63 -8.45 4.07
C LEU A 41 15.05 -8.26 3.50
N LYS A 42 16.04 -8.08 4.38
CA LYS A 42 17.44 -7.90 3.98
C LYS A 42 18.03 -9.16 3.36
N VAL A 43 17.80 -10.34 3.93
CA VAL A 43 18.33 -11.62 3.42
C VAL A 43 17.67 -11.98 2.09
N THR A 44 16.36 -11.77 1.97
CA THR A 44 15.59 -12.13 0.76
C THR A 44 15.86 -11.18 -0.41
N PHE A 45 15.96 -9.88 -0.14
CA PHE A 45 16.05 -8.85 -1.18
C PHE A 45 17.39 -8.08 -1.16
N TYR A 46 18.42 -8.63 -0.50
CA TYR A 46 19.74 -8.02 -0.28
C TYR A 46 19.75 -6.74 0.58
N HIS A 47 18.63 -6.03 0.67
CA HIS A 47 18.46 -4.83 1.48
C HIS A 47 16.99 -4.65 1.87
N HIS A 48 16.71 -4.25 3.12
CA HIS A 48 15.33 -4.20 3.62
C HIS A 48 14.49 -3.10 2.97
N TRP A 49 15.07 -1.96 2.61
CA TRP A 49 14.37 -0.93 1.82
C TRP A 49 14.06 -1.40 0.40
N LEU A 50 14.98 -2.14 -0.23
CA LEU A 50 14.74 -2.74 -1.54
C LEU A 50 13.61 -3.76 -1.47
N GLY A 51 13.59 -4.62 -0.43
CA GLY A 51 12.51 -5.59 -0.22
C GLY A 51 11.14 -4.95 -0.07
N LYS A 52 11.02 -3.87 0.71
CA LYS A 52 9.77 -3.09 0.81
C LYS A 52 9.32 -2.57 -0.57
N GLY A 53 10.25 -2.04 -1.36
CA GLY A 53 9.98 -1.53 -2.71
C GLY A 53 9.53 -2.63 -3.69
N VAL A 54 10.21 -3.78 -3.69
CA VAL A 54 9.86 -4.94 -4.53
C VAL A 54 8.47 -5.47 -4.17
N LEU A 55 8.17 -5.63 -2.88
CA LEU A 55 6.86 -6.10 -2.42
C LEU A 55 5.75 -5.11 -2.75
N ALA A 56 6.00 -3.80 -2.61
CA ALA A 56 5.04 -2.76 -2.98
C ALA A 56 4.76 -2.77 -4.49
N LEU A 57 5.80 -2.79 -5.32
CA LEU A 57 5.66 -2.84 -6.77
C LEU A 57 4.92 -4.11 -7.22
N GLY A 58 5.30 -5.27 -6.68
CA GLY A 58 4.65 -6.55 -6.97
C GLY A 58 3.17 -6.54 -6.58
N THR A 59 2.85 -6.02 -5.40
CA THR A 59 1.47 -5.89 -4.90
C THR A 59 0.64 -4.97 -5.79
N PHE A 60 1.18 -3.80 -6.15
CA PHE A 60 0.50 -2.87 -7.04
C PHE A 60 0.24 -3.48 -8.41
N ALA A 61 1.25 -4.10 -9.03
CA ALA A 61 1.13 -4.74 -10.33
C ALA A 61 0.09 -5.87 -10.30
N PHE A 62 0.16 -6.74 -9.28
CA PHE A 62 -0.76 -7.86 -9.11
C PHE A 62 -2.22 -7.39 -8.97
N PHE A 63 -2.49 -6.45 -8.06
CA PHE A 63 -3.86 -5.99 -7.81
C PHE A 63 -4.41 -5.11 -8.92
N SER A 64 -3.58 -4.28 -9.58
CA SER A 64 -4.05 -3.47 -10.72
C SER A 64 -4.50 -4.36 -11.89
N ILE A 65 -3.80 -5.47 -12.15
CA ILE A 65 -4.19 -6.43 -13.19
C ILE A 65 -5.47 -7.19 -12.79
N ILE A 66 -5.52 -7.75 -11.57
CA ILE A 66 -6.65 -8.57 -11.12
C ILE A 66 -7.94 -7.77 -11.05
N PHE A 67 -7.90 -6.56 -10.48
CA PHE A 67 -9.10 -5.74 -10.33
C PHE A 67 -9.54 -5.07 -11.62
N ARG A 68 -8.70 -5.04 -12.67
CA ARG A 68 -9.13 -4.63 -14.01
C ARG A 68 -10.10 -5.63 -14.65
N LEU A 69 -10.02 -6.92 -14.28
CA LEU A 69 -10.85 -7.98 -14.85
C LEU A 69 -12.29 -7.99 -14.28
N LYS A 70 -12.51 -7.38 -13.12
CA LYS A 70 -13.84 -7.31 -12.50
C LYS A 70 -14.71 -6.25 -13.19
N ARG A 71 -15.99 -6.53 -13.45
CA ARG A 71 -16.90 -5.64 -14.19
C ARG A 71 -17.99 -4.99 -13.31
N ASP A 72 -17.88 -5.17 -12.00
CA ASP A 72 -18.70 -4.54 -10.98
C ASP A 72 -18.51 -3.02 -10.95
N THR A 73 -19.60 -2.26 -10.96
CA THR A 73 -19.58 -0.80 -11.03
C THR A 73 -20.10 -0.12 -9.75
N PRO A 74 -19.41 -0.22 -8.60
CA PRO A 74 -19.58 0.79 -7.56
C PRO A 74 -19.21 2.17 -8.10
N ARG A 75 -19.69 3.23 -7.44
CA ARG A 75 -19.39 4.61 -7.85
C ARG A 75 -17.88 4.85 -7.78
N LEU A 76 -17.28 5.31 -8.89
CA LEU A 76 -15.84 5.58 -8.98
C LEU A 76 -15.34 6.52 -7.88
N SER A 77 -16.16 7.51 -7.52
CA SER A 77 -15.87 8.46 -6.43
C SER A 77 -15.64 7.78 -5.09
N ALA A 78 -16.32 6.65 -4.79
CA ALA A 78 -16.12 5.92 -3.55
C ALA A 78 -14.71 5.32 -3.47
N PHE A 79 -14.16 4.81 -4.58
CA PHE A 79 -12.80 4.27 -4.63
C PHE A 79 -11.75 5.37 -4.49
N ILE A 80 -11.95 6.52 -5.13
CA ILE A 80 -11.03 7.66 -5.02
C ILE A 80 -11.01 8.19 -3.58
N ILE A 81 -12.17 8.30 -2.93
CA ILE A 81 -12.24 8.70 -1.51
C ILE A 81 -11.58 7.66 -0.62
N ALA A 82 -11.85 6.36 -0.84
CA ALA A 82 -11.22 5.29 -0.08
C ALA A 82 -9.69 5.27 -0.25
N GLU A 83 -9.18 5.54 -1.46
CA GLU A 83 -7.76 5.70 -1.75
C GLU A 83 -7.17 6.87 -0.98
N ALA A 84 -7.80 8.04 -1.03
CA ALA A 84 -7.34 9.22 -0.28
C ALA A 84 -7.30 8.93 1.23
N VAL A 85 -8.34 8.30 1.78
CA VAL A 85 -8.37 7.89 3.20
C VAL A 85 -7.26 6.91 3.51
N ALA A 86 -7.03 5.88 2.69
CA ALA A 86 -5.97 4.90 2.91
C ALA A 86 -4.58 5.53 2.87
N VAL A 87 -4.34 6.48 1.96
CA VAL A 87 -3.09 7.24 1.89
C VAL A 87 -2.90 8.08 3.15
N ILE A 88 -3.92 8.83 3.58
CA ILE A 88 -3.86 9.65 4.80
C ILE A 88 -3.56 8.77 6.02
N LEU A 89 -4.27 7.65 6.18
CA LEU A 89 -4.03 6.71 7.28
C LEU A 89 -2.62 6.13 7.24
N SER A 90 -2.12 5.76 6.06
CA SER A 90 -0.76 5.24 5.88
C SER A 90 0.30 6.28 6.27
N VAL A 91 0.12 7.54 5.86
CA VAL A 91 1.00 8.65 6.24
C VAL A 91 0.95 8.90 7.74
N CYS A 92 -0.25 8.96 8.33
CA CYS A 92 -0.42 9.14 9.77
C CYS A 92 0.22 8.00 10.56
N MET A 93 0.13 6.76 10.08
CA MET A 93 0.75 5.60 10.74
C MET A 93 2.28 5.71 10.71
N ILE A 94 2.88 6.00 9.55
CA ILE A 94 4.35 6.12 9.41
C ILE A 94 4.86 7.32 10.20
N ALA A 95 4.29 8.51 9.96
CA ALA A 95 4.73 9.75 10.60
C ALA A 95 4.48 9.73 12.11
N GLY A 96 3.30 9.25 12.53
CA GLY A 96 2.94 9.09 13.93
C GLY A 96 3.88 8.12 14.64
N PHE A 97 4.16 6.97 14.04
CA PHE A 97 5.14 6.02 14.58
C PHE A 97 6.51 6.67 14.79
N PHE A 98 7.11 7.26 13.75
CA PHE A 98 8.44 7.86 13.87
C PHE A 98 8.48 9.06 14.82
N LEU A 99 7.40 9.85 14.91
CA LEU A 99 7.30 10.93 15.90
C LEU A 99 7.31 10.39 17.33
N LEU A 100 6.46 9.41 17.63
CA LEU A 100 6.37 8.81 18.96
C LEU A 100 7.66 8.07 19.34
N HIS A 101 8.28 7.38 18.38
CA HIS A 101 9.55 6.68 18.55
C HIS A 101 10.69 7.66 18.85
N THR A 102 10.74 8.80 18.13
CA THR A 102 11.73 9.86 18.39
C THR A 102 11.54 10.48 19.79
N LEU A 103 10.29 10.61 20.24
CA LEU A 103 9.96 11.08 21.59
C LEU A 103 10.16 10.01 22.68
N LYS A 104 10.56 8.79 22.32
CA LYS A 104 10.73 7.63 23.22
C LYS A 104 9.45 7.26 23.98
N ILE A 105 8.29 7.47 23.35
CA ILE A 105 6.98 7.10 23.90
C ILE A 105 6.65 5.64 23.54
N VAL A 106 7.08 5.21 22.36
CA VAL A 106 7.06 3.82 21.89
C VAL A 106 8.46 3.38 21.52
#